data_AF-A0A7V9H2H7-F1
#
_entry.id   AF-A0A7V9H2H7-F1
#
_cell.length_a   1.000
_cell.length_b   1.000
_cell.length_c   1.000
_cell.angle_alpha   90.00
_cell.angle_beta   90.00
_cell.angle_gamma   90.00
#
_symmetry.space_group_name_H-M   'P 1'
#
loop_
_entity.id
_entity.type
_entity.pdbx_description
1 polymer ?
#
loop_
_entity_poly.entity_id
_entity_poly.type
_entity_poly.pdbx_seq_one_letter_code
_entity_poly.pdbx_strand_id
1 'polypeptide(L)'
;MTEHTEKRLRPAEVEMILRRAAELNARRWEGASKDSPSISPEVLVQVAAAAGIPEQDVRRAMWDLSSEKTAEPHSFAWKFYGPARLRAVREVGRPSGRTREHLEGLLRLEQGLKLRRKTEMGSLWDPGDELGMVRRTLDFSGDRTLLKTR
;
A
#
# COMPACT_ATOMS: atom_id res chain seq x y z
N MET A 1 46.78 18.73 3.55
CA MET A 1 46.23 17.37 3.66
C MET A 1 44.97 17.48 4.51
N THR A 2 43.81 17.55 3.88
CA THR A 2 42.54 17.75 4.57
C THR A 2 42.08 16.42 5.13
N GLU A 3 42.12 16.29 6.45
CA GLU A 3 41.46 15.23 7.20
C GLU A 3 39.96 15.27 6.89
N HIS A 4 39.52 14.50 5.89
CA HIS A 4 38.14 14.05 5.82
C HIS A 4 37.97 13.03 6.92
N THR A 5 37.80 13.51 8.16
CA THR A 5 37.20 12.74 9.22
C THR A 5 35.91 12.17 8.64
N GLU A 6 35.83 10.85 8.51
CA GLU A 6 34.65 10.13 8.02
C GLU A 6 33.47 10.45 8.95
N LYS A 7 32.83 11.60 8.74
CA LYS A 7 31.60 11.98 9.42
C LYS A 7 30.52 11.03 8.93
N ARG A 8 30.35 9.94 9.67
CA ARG A 8 29.23 9.04 9.51
C ARG A 8 27.96 9.84 9.76
N LEU A 9 27.18 10.02 8.72
CA LEU A 9 25.88 10.68 8.80
C LEU A 9 24.94 9.80 9.63
N ARG A 10 24.20 10.42 10.54
CA ARG A 10 23.13 9.73 11.28
C ARG A 10 21.93 9.51 10.35
N PRO A 11 21.09 8.47 10.59
CA PRO A 11 19.92 8.21 9.75
C PRO A 11 18.99 9.42 9.55
N ALA A 12 18.77 10.23 10.60
CA ALA A 12 17.95 11.44 10.51
C ALA A 12 18.58 12.54 9.63
N GLU A 13 19.92 12.65 9.62
CA GLU A 13 20.63 13.60 8.76
C GLU A 13 20.57 13.16 7.30
N VAL A 14 20.71 11.86 7.05
CA VAL A 14 20.54 11.26 5.71
C VAL A 14 19.14 11.52 5.18
N GLU A 15 18.10 11.30 5.99
CA GLU A 15 16.71 11.58 5.60
C GLU A 15 16.52 13.06 5.22
N MET A 16 17.00 13.99 6.06
CA MET A 16 16.88 15.42 5.82
C MET A 16 17.58 15.85 4.52
N ILE A 17 18.80 15.33 4.29
CA ILE A 17 19.57 15.60 3.07
C ILE A 17 18.86 15.03 1.85
N LEU A 18 18.44 13.76 1.88
CA LEU A 18 17.76 13.11 0.76
C LEU A 18 16.43 13.80 0.43
N ARG A 19 15.65 14.18 1.45
CA ARG A 19 14.42 14.96 1.27
C ARG A 19 14.71 16.28 0.57
N ARG A 20 15.71 17.03 1.05
CA ARG A 20 16.08 18.32 0.46
C ARG A 20 16.63 18.16 -0.97
N ALA A 21 17.44 17.14 -1.23
CA ALA A 21 17.95 16.82 -2.55
C ALA A 21 16.83 16.47 -3.53
N ALA A 22 15.84 15.69 -3.08
CA ALA A 22 14.67 15.35 -3.86
C ALA A 22 13.82 16.59 -4.20
N GLU A 23 13.59 17.49 -3.24
CA GLU A 23 12.91 18.78 -3.48
C GLU A 23 13.64 19.64 -4.52
N LEU A 24 14.96 19.78 -4.39
CA LEU A 24 15.77 20.55 -5.33
C LEU A 24 15.74 19.94 -6.73
N ASN A 25 15.77 18.61 -6.83
CA ASN A 25 15.62 17.92 -8.10
C ASN A 25 14.23 18.17 -8.70
N ALA A 26 13.15 18.04 -7.92
CA ALA A 26 11.79 18.29 -8.40
C ALA A 26 11.62 19.72 -8.96
N ARG A 27 12.16 20.73 -8.27
CA ARG A 27 12.15 22.13 -8.74
C ARG A 27 12.92 22.34 -10.04
N ARG A 28 13.99 21.58 -10.28
CA ARG A 28 14.72 21.62 -11.55
C ARG A 28 13.85 21.15 -12.73
N TRP A 29 12.94 20.22 -12.47
CA TRP A 29 12.08 19.61 -13.49
C TRP A 29 10.69 20.25 -13.61
N GLU A 30 10.25 21.09 -12.65
CA GLU A 30 8.98 21.84 -12.71
C GLU A 30 8.84 22.75 -13.94
N GLY A 31 9.94 23.12 -14.60
CA GLY A 31 9.95 23.91 -15.85
C GLY A 31 10.27 23.12 -17.13
N ALA A 32 10.63 21.84 -17.02
CA ALA A 32 10.99 21.00 -18.16
C ALA A 32 9.76 20.21 -18.62
N SER A 33 9.23 20.54 -19.79
CA SER A 33 8.05 19.92 -20.36
C SER A 33 8.24 18.41 -20.57
N LYS A 34 7.26 17.64 -20.08
CA LYS A 34 6.93 16.22 -20.35
C LYS A 34 7.90 15.11 -19.92
N ASP A 35 9.19 15.34 -19.74
CA ASP A 35 10.14 14.27 -19.39
C ASP A 35 10.66 14.43 -17.95
N SER A 36 9.78 14.23 -16.97
CA SER A 36 10.25 14.02 -15.60
C SER A 36 10.99 12.67 -15.54
N PRO A 37 12.24 12.63 -15.05
CA PRO A 37 12.97 11.38 -14.92
C PRO A 37 12.21 10.46 -13.96
N SER A 38 11.69 9.35 -14.48
CA SER A 38 11.09 8.28 -13.69
C SER A 38 12.17 7.26 -13.33
N ILE A 39 12.19 6.84 -12.07
CA ILE A 39 13.11 5.81 -11.58
C ILE A 39 12.31 4.53 -11.44
N SER A 40 12.83 3.42 -11.95
CA SER A 40 12.17 2.12 -11.77
C SER A 40 12.25 1.67 -10.29
N PRO A 41 11.24 0.96 -9.78
CA PRO A 41 11.24 0.46 -8.41
C PRO A 41 12.48 -0.39 -8.07
N GLU A 42 12.98 -1.16 -9.03
CA GLU A 42 14.14 -2.04 -8.87
C GLU A 42 15.43 -1.24 -8.64
N VAL A 43 15.60 -0.11 -9.34
CA VAL A 43 16.76 0.78 -9.14
C VAL A 43 16.71 1.41 -7.75
N LEU A 44 15.53 1.78 -7.26
CA LEU A 44 15.37 2.32 -5.91
C LEU A 44 15.78 1.30 -4.84
N VAL A 45 15.40 0.03 -5.02
CA VAL A 45 15.80 -1.08 -4.13
C VAL A 45 17.32 -1.27 -4.14
N GLN A 46 17.96 -1.24 -5.31
CA GLN A 46 19.41 -1.38 -5.43
C GLN A 46 20.17 -0.24 -4.74
N VAL A 47 19.73 1.01 -4.94
CA VAL A 47 20.34 2.18 -4.30
C VAL A 47 20.18 2.11 -2.78
N ALA A 48 19.01 1.71 -2.29
CA ALA A 48 18.77 1.57 -0.86
C ALA A 48 19.58 0.44 -0.23
N ALA A 49 19.77 -0.69 -0.94
CA ALA A 49 20.66 -1.75 -0.51
C ALA A 49 22.12 -1.28 -0.41
N ALA A 50 22.59 -0.46 -1.36
CA ALA A 50 23.91 0.17 -1.29
C ALA A 50 24.06 1.14 -0.09
N ALA A 51 22.96 1.71 0.38
CA ALA A 51 22.89 2.53 1.60
C ALA A 51 22.73 1.69 2.89
N GLY A 52 22.75 0.35 2.79
CA GLY A 52 22.58 -0.56 3.93
C GLY A 52 21.15 -0.68 4.45
N ILE A 53 20.15 -0.23 3.67
CA ILE A 53 18.73 -0.35 4.03
C ILE A 53 18.23 -1.72 3.55
N PRO A 54 17.58 -2.53 4.41
CA PRO A 54 17.00 -3.80 4.01
C PRO A 54 16.00 -3.64 2.87
N GLU A 55 16.11 -4.50 1.85
CA GLU A 55 15.21 -4.51 0.68
C GLU A 55 13.73 -4.66 1.08
N GLN A 56 13.44 -5.44 2.13
CA GLN A 56 12.10 -5.66 2.63
C GLN A 56 11.46 -4.35 3.13
N ASP A 57 12.22 -3.50 3.82
CA ASP A 57 11.74 -2.22 4.35
C ASP A 57 11.44 -1.22 3.22
N VAL A 58 12.28 -1.21 2.17
CA VAL A 58 12.11 -0.32 1.01
C VAL A 58 10.89 -0.74 0.20
N ARG A 59 10.73 -2.04 -0.04
CA ARG A 59 9.54 -2.56 -0.75
C ARG A 59 8.27 -2.27 0.04
N ARG A 60 8.29 -2.46 1.36
CA ARG A 60 7.19 -2.08 2.25
C ARG A 60 6.85 -0.60 2.13
N ALA A 61 7.82 0.29 2.23
CA ALA A 61 7.61 1.74 2.10
C ALA A 61 7.04 2.13 0.72
N MET A 62 7.49 1.50 -0.37
CA MET A 62 6.92 1.70 -1.71
C MET A 62 5.45 1.28 -1.77
N TRP A 63 5.10 0.15 -1.14
CA TRP A 63 3.70 -0.30 -1.07
C TRP A 63 2.84 0.64 -0.25
N ASP A 64 3.33 1.12 0.90
CA ASP A 64 2.61 2.07 1.76
C ASP A 64 2.30 3.37 0.99
N LEU A 65 3.29 3.94 0.28
CA LEU A 65 3.10 5.12 -0.56
C LEU A 65 2.07 4.88 -1.69
N SER A 66 2.09 3.70 -2.32
CA SER A 66 1.11 3.34 -3.34
C SER A 66 -0.31 3.19 -2.77
N SER A 67 -0.41 2.76 -1.51
CA SER A 67 -1.66 2.60 -0.79
C SER A 67 -2.26 3.97 -0.43
N GLU A 68 -1.45 4.89 0.11
CA GLU A 68 -1.88 6.26 0.43
C GLU A 68 -2.37 7.02 -0.80
N LYS A 69 -1.66 6.90 -1.94
CA LYS A 69 -2.07 7.52 -3.21
C LYS A 69 -3.36 6.95 -3.81
N THR A 70 -3.82 5.79 -3.34
CA THR A 70 -5.08 5.16 -3.80
C THR A 70 -6.27 5.52 -2.91
N ALA A 71 -6.05 6.25 -1.80
CA ALA A 71 -7.14 6.83 -1.03
C ALA A 71 -7.91 7.83 -1.91
N GLU A 72 -9.24 7.72 -1.94
CA GLU A 72 -10.08 8.59 -2.76
C GLU A 72 -9.77 10.08 -2.47
N PRO A 73 -9.58 10.92 -3.51
CA PRO A 73 -9.41 12.35 -3.31
C PRO A 73 -10.64 12.89 -2.56
N HIS A 74 -10.41 13.82 -1.63
CA HIS A 74 -11.46 14.41 -0.78
C HIS A 74 -12.50 15.13 -1.65
N SER A 75 -13.55 14.41 -2.04
CA SER A 75 -14.66 14.91 -2.84
C SER A 75 -15.88 15.17 -1.95
N PHE A 76 -16.84 15.94 -2.45
CA PHE A 76 -18.12 16.12 -1.74
C PHE A 76 -18.84 14.78 -1.52
N ALA A 77 -18.73 13.82 -2.46
CA ALA A 77 -19.28 12.48 -2.29
C ALA A 77 -18.64 11.73 -1.11
N TRP A 78 -17.32 11.85 -0.93
CA TRP A 78 -16.60 11.29 0.21
C TRP A 78 -17.09 11.85 1.56
N LYS A 79 -17.47 13.14 1.61
CA LYS A 79 -17.97 13.77 2.85
C LYS A 79 -19.36 13.29 3.27
N PHE A 80 -20.24 12.96 2.32
CA PHE A 80 -21.61 12.54 2.60
C PHE A 80 -21.79 11.02 2.63
N TYR A 81 -21.07 10.28 1.80
CA TYR A 81 -21.21 8.82 1.66
C TYR A 81 -20.03 8.04 2.27
N GLY A 82 -18.97 8.72 2.73
CA GLY A 82 -17.77 8.07 3.24
C GLY A 82 -16.84 7.55 2.13
N PRO A 83 -15.73 6.89 2.48
CA PRO A 83 -14.80 6.33 1.51
C PRO A 83 -15.45 5.20 0.71
N ALA A 84 -15.60 5.36 -0.61
CA ALA A 84 -16.19 4.32 -1.46
C ALA A 84 -15.18 3.22 -1.80
N ARG A 85 -13.88 3.46 -1.56
CA ARG A 85 -12.80 2.49 -1.76
C ARG A 85 -11.85 2.48 -0.57
N LEU A 86 -11.78 1.35 0.12
CA LEU A 86 -10.83 1.08 1.19
C LEU A 86 -9.86 -0.01 0.75
N ARG A 87 -8.56 0.25 0.89
CA ARG A 87 -7.50 -0.74 0.68
C ARG A 87 -6.73 -0.91 1.98
N ALA A 88 -6.75 -2.12 2.53
CA ALA A 88 -5.93 -2.51 3.67
C ALA A 88 -4.90 -3.55 3.20
N VAL A 89 -3.64 -3.34 3.55
CA VAL A 89 -2.54 -4.26 3.22
C VAL A 89 -1.86 -4.68 4.52
N ARG A 90 -1.64 -5.97 4.69
CA ARG A 90 -0.95 -6.54 5.85
C ARG A 90 0.03 -7.61 5.40
N GLU A 91 1.24 -7.57 5.97
CA GLU A 91 2.23 -8.63 5.79
C GLU A 91 1.87 -9.84 6.68
N VAL A 92 1.88 -11.03 6.07
CA VAL A 92 1.54 -12.29 6.75
C VAL A 92 2.72 -13.24 6.56
N GLY A 93 3.29 -13.75 7.65
CA GLY A 93 4.44 -14.67 7.63
C GLY A 93 4.13 -16.08 7.09
N ARG A 94 3.05 -16.26 6.33
CA ARG A 94 2.63 -17.56 5.76
C ARG A 94 2.70 -17.52 4.22
N PRO A 95 2.96 -18.66 3.56
CA PRO A 95 3.01 -18.75 2.11
C PRO A 95 1.77 -18.13 1.45
N SER A 96 1.97 -17.31 0.43
CA SER A 96 0.92 -16.53 -0.23
C SER A 96 -0.26 -17.38 -0.71
N GLY A 97 0.02 -18.57 -1.27
CA GLY A 97 -1.02 -19.50 -1.75
C GLY A 97 -1.96 -19.99 -0.65
N ARG A 98 -1.42 -20.48 0.48
CA ARG A 98 -2.23 -20.97 1.61
C ARG A 98 -3.02 -19.85 2.29
N THR A 99 -2.38 -18.69 2.47
CA THR A 99 -3.05 -17.51 3.03
C THR A 99 -4.19 -17.08 2.12
N ARG A 100 -3.98 -17.11 0.81
CA ARG A 100 -5.00 -16.78 -0.18
C ARG A 100 -6.17 -17.77 -0.14
N GLU A 101 -5.92 -19.07 -0.17
CA GLU A 101 -7.00 -20.07 -0.08
C GLU A 101 -7.82 -19.92 1.19
N HIS A 102 -7.15 -19.66 2.32
CA HIS A 102 -7.83 -19.39 3.58
C HIS A 102 -8.70 -18.14 3.53
N LEU A 103 -8.18 -17.03 2.98
CA LEU A 103 -8.96 -15.80 2.81
C LEU A 103 -10.13 -15.98 1.84
N GLU A 104 -9.93 -16.67 0.71
CA GLU A 104 -11.02 -16.96 -0.23
C GLU A 104 -12.11 -17.83 0.43
N GLY A 105 -11.71 -18.77 1.29
CA GLY A 105 -12.63 -19.56 2.12
C GLY A 105 -13.44 -18.70 3.10
N LEU A 106 -12.78 -17.81 3.84
CA LEU A 106 -13.45 -16.89 4.77
C LEU A 106 -14.43 -15.96 4.04
N LEU A 107 -14.02 -15.36 2.92
CA LEU A 107 -14.84 -14.44 2.14
C LEU A 107 -16.10 -15.13 1.59
N ARG A 108 -15.98 -16.39 1.15
CA ARG A 108 -17.11 -17.16 0.62
C ARG A 108 -18.02 -17.74 1.72
N LEU A 109 -17.45 -18.42 2.71
CA LEU A 109 -18.20 -19.22 3.69
C LEU A 109 -18.74 -18.37 4.85
N GLU A 110 -17.97 -17.39 5.29
CA GLU A 110 -18.31 -16.60 6.47
C GLU A 110 -18.95 -15.27 6.09
N GLN A 111 -18.44 -14.60 5.04
CA GLN A 111 -18.94 -13.30 4.60
C GLN A 111 -19.97 -13.37 3.46
N GLY A 112 -20.21 -14.56 2.89
CA GLY A 112 -21.25 -14.77 1.87
C GLY A 112 -21.00 -14.03 0.56
N LEU A 113 -19.75 -13.66 0.28
CA LEU A 113 -19.37 -12.94 -0.93
C LEU A 113 -19.32 -13.89 -2.13
N LYS A 114 -19.71 -13.37 -3.29
CA LYS A 114 -19.66 -14.12 -4.55
C LYS A 114 -18.37 -13.79 -5.29
N LEU A 115 -17.57 -14.82 -5.59
CA LEU A 115 -16.36 -14.65 -6.39
C LEU A 115 -16.76 -14.32 -7.83
N ARG A 116 -16.38 -13.14 -8.31
CA ARG A 116 -16.66 -12.68 -9.66
C ARG A 116 -15.55 -13.07 -10.63
N ARG A 117 -14.30 -12.90 -10.21
CA ARG A 117 -13.14 -13.18 -11.05
C ARG A 117 -11.95 -13.59 -10.18
N LYS A 118 -11.23 -14.63 -10.60
CA LYS A 118 -9.97 -15.05 -10.01
C LYS A 118 -8.86 -14.89 -11.05
N THR A 119 -7.82 -14.15 -10.70
CA THR A 119 -6.59 -14.02 -11.48
C THR A 119 -5.40 -14.46 -10.62
N GLU A 120 -4.24 -14.71 -11.24
CA GLU A 120 -3.02 -15.04 -10.50
C GLU A 120 -2.66 -13.96 -9.47
N MET A 121 -2.89 -12.70 -9.82
CA MET A 121 -2.58 -11.54 -8.98
C MET A 121 -3.65 -11.22 -7.91
N GLY A 122 -4.88 -11.73 -8.01
CA GLY A 122 -5.92 -11.42 -7.02
C GLY A 122 -7.28 -12.05 -7.27
N SER A 123 -8.20 -11.88 -6.32
CA SER A 123 -9.60 -12.31 -6.43
C SER A 123 -10.54 -11.12 -6.25
N LEU A 124 -11.51 -11.01 -7.16
CA LEU A 124 -12.52 -9.96 -7.20
C LEU A 124 -13.85 -10.55 -6.71
N TRP A 125 -14.46 -9.86 -5.74
CA TRP A 125 -15.64 -10.33 -5.03
C TRP A 125 -16.78 -9.31 -5.14
N ASP A 126 -17.98 -9.81 -5.40
CA ASP A 126 -19.21 -9.03 -5.35
C ASP A 126 -19.93 -9.28 -4.01
N PRO A 127 -20.74 -8.32 -3.52
CA PRO A 127 -21.42 -8.39 -2.21
C PRO A 127 -22.34 -9.60 -2.01
N GLY A 128 -22.67 -10.35 -3.06
CA GLY A 128 -23.41 -11.60 -2.97
C GLY A 128 -24.92 -11.40 -2.74
N ASP A 129 -25.56 -12.38 -2.11
CA ASP A 129 -27.01 -12.37 -1.84
C ASP A 129 -27.37 -11.54 -0.59
N GLU A 130 -28.63 -11.11 -0.51
CA GLU A 130 -29.18 -10.30 0.59
C GLU A 130 -28.96 -10.94 1.97
N LEU A 131 -29.01 -12.26 2.07
CA LEU A 131 -28.68 -13.02 3.30
C LEU A 131 -27.22 -12.84 3.74
N GLY A 132 -26.28 -12.78 2.79
CA GLY A 132 -24.87 -12.51 3.08
C GLY A 132 -24.64 -11.07 3.52
N MET A 133 -25.44 -10.11 3.04
CA MET A 133 -25.43 -8.74 3.54
C MET A 133 -25.99 -8.65 4.97
N VAL A 134 -27.13 -9.30 5.26
CA VAL A 134 -27.75 -9.32 6.58
C VAL A 134 -26.86 -10.01 7.63
N ARG A 135 -26.20 -11.11 7.27
CA ARG A 135 -25.26 -11.78 8.19
C ARG A 135 -24.06 -10.89 8.54
N ARG A 136 -23.58 -10.08 7.59
CA ARG A 136 -22.48 -9.11 7.82
C ARG A 136 -22.91 -7.89 8.63
N THR A 137 -24.15 -7.43 8.49
CA THR A 137 -24.67 -6.33 9.31
C THR A 137 -24.95 -6.77 10.74
N LEU A 138 -25.40 -8.01 10.95
CA LEU A 138 -25.71 -8.57 12.27
C LEU A 138 -24.50 -9.14 13.01
N ASP A 139 -23.33 -9.26 12.37
CA ASP A 139 -22.10 -9.62 13.05
C ASP A 139 -21.53 -8.42 13.84
N PHE A 140 -22.17 -8.15 14.97
CA PHE A 140 -21.78 -7.12 15.93
C PHE A 140 -20.54 -7.50 16.75
N SER A 141 -20.09 -8.76 16.70
CA SER A 141 -19.03 -9.30 17.58
C SER A 141 -17.66 -8.66 17.37
N GLY A 142 -17.40 -8.11 16.17
CA GLY A 142 -16.15 -7.43 15.87
C GLY A 142 -14.95 -8.36 15.62
N ASP A 143 -15.10 -9.67 15.84
CA ASP A 143 -13.99 -10.62 15.75
C ASP A 143 -13.53 -10.90 14.31
N ARG A 144 -14.37 -10.65 13.29
CA ARG A 144 -14.11 -11.09 11.89
C ARG A 144 -14.46 -10.07 10.82
N THR A 145 -14.36 -8.79 11.14
CA THR A 145 -14.83 -7.69 10.29
C THR A 145 -13.85 -7.35 9.18
N LEU A 146 -13.77 -8.15 8.12
CA LEU A 146 -13.09 -7.69 6.90
C LEU A 146 -13.97 -6.74 6.07
N LEU A 147 -15.30 -6.91 6.07
CA LEU A 147 -16.21 -6.08 5.27
C LEU A 147 -17.58 -5.93 5.95
N LYS A 148 -17.70 -5.03 6.93
CA LYS A 148 -19.01 -4.59 7.42
C LYS A 148 -19.66 -3.71 6.36
N THR A 149 -20.92 -3.97 6.04
CA THR A 149 -21.74 -3.06 5.24
C THR A 149 -21.98 -1.80 6.05
N ARG A 150 -21.31 -0.71 5.68
CA ARG A 150 -21.60 0.63 6.13
C ARG A 150 -21.36 1.61 5.01
#